data_AF-A0A356FFL7-F1
#
_entry.id   AF-A0A356FFL7-F1
#
_cell.length_a   1.000
_cell.length_b   1.000
_cell.length_c   1.000
_cell.angle_alpha   90.00
_cell.angle_beta   90.00
_cell.angle_gamma   90.00
#
_symmetry.space_group_name_H-M   'P 1'
#
loop_
_entity.id
_entity.type
_entity.pdbx_description
1 polymer ?
#
loop_
_entity_poly.entity_id
_entity_poly.type
_entity_poly.pdbx_seq_one_letter_code
_entity_poly.pdbx_strand_id
1 'polypeptide(L)'
;REFSRDREQWGSNIGKHEAIAQKVAFIASHTFAMEAISFYPSMLVDLGGADIRLEAAMCKMFCSEGFWKIIDETMQIRSGRGYETAGSLRERGEPGVAVERAMRDSRINMIFEGTSEIMRLFISREALDPHLRRAGSVLNPRAPLGDKIADGLKAGLHYFGWYLKLLNPVPRRFHVHRQLAGHLRFVNLQSRKLARSLFHAMGRHQAALERKQALLSRFVEIGSELFAIAAAVSRADTLHSLDPEKYQGVIELADIFCRHSRRRVKSTFRSISSNDDAATYKFAQRVVDGEYEWLEEGAVDFPFE
;
A
#
# COMPACT_ATOMS: atom_id res chain seq x y z
N ARG A 1 -18.20 6.23 13.91
CA ARG A 1 -18.09 6.93 15.22
C ARG A 1 -19.45 7.05 15.90
N GLU A 2 -20.39 7.84 15.37
CA GLU A 2 -21.72 8.08 16.02
C GLU A 2 -22.48 6.79 16.26
N PHE A 3 -22.68 5.97 15.21
CA PHE A 3 -23.32 4.66 15.36
C PHE A 3 -22.67 3.79 16.43
N SER A 4 -21.33 3.77 16.50
CA SER A 4 -20.59 2.97 17.48
C SER A 4 -20.73 3.48 18.92
N ARG A 5 -20.92 4.79 19.08
CA ARG A 5 -21.13 5.42 20.38
C ARG A 5 -22.54 5.19 20.90
N ASP A 6 -23.52 5.18 20.00
CA ASP A 6 -24.93 5.23 20.40
C ASP A 6 -25.57 3.84 20.42
N ARG A 7 -25.15 2.90 19.56
CA ARG A 7 -25.68 1.52 19.54
C ARG A 7 -25.19 0.73 20.75
N GLU A 8 -26.11 0.19 21.52
CA GLU A 8 -25.82 -0.73 22.62
C GLU A 8 -26.06 -2.19 22.24
N GLN A 9 -25.16 -3.06 22.67
CA GLN A 9 -25.30 -4.51 22.59
C GLN A 9 -24.44 -5.16 23.67
N TRP A 10 -24.90 -6.26 24.25
CA TRP A 10 -24.19 -6.95 25.34
C TRP A 10 -23.88 -6.02 26.53
N GLY A 11 -24.84 -5.17 26.91
CA GLY A 11 -24.74 -4.29 28.08
C GLY A 11 -23.77 -3.11 27.94
N SER A 12 -23.30 -2.79 26.75
CA SER A 12 -22.37 -1.67 26.51
C SER A 12 -22.53 -1.09 25.10
N ASN A 13 -22.14 0.17 24.91
CA ASN A 13 -22.06 0.77 23.59
C ASN A 13 -21.05 0.00 22.74
N ILE A 14 -21.38 -0.31 21.50
CA ILE A 14 -20.57 -1.24 20.70
C ILE A 14 -19.15 -0.73 20.45
N GLY A 15 -18.94 0.59 20.47
CA GLY A 15 -17.61 1.21 20.35
C GLY A 15 -16.66 0.91 21.51
N LYS A 16 -17.16 0.43 22.65
CA LYS A 16 -16.35 -0.04 23.79
C LYS A 16 -15.90 -1.49 23.63
N HIS A 17 -16.50 -2.26 22.72
CA HIS A 17 -16.05 -3.62 22.41
C HIS A 17 -14.77 -3.54 21.58
N GLU A 18 -13.73 -4.25 22.02
CA GLU A 18 -12.38 -4.16 21.42
C GLU A 18 -12.42 -4.36 19.90
N ALA A 19 -13.17 -5.37 19.42
CA ALA A 19 -13.28 -5.67 17.99
C ALA A 19 -13.79 -4.48 17.16
N ILE A 20 -14.72 -3.67 17.70
CA ILE A 20 -15.23 -2.46 17.03
C ILE A 20 -14.25 -1.30 17.19
N ALA A 21 -13.64 -1.16 18.37
CA ALA A 21 -12.62 -0.15 18.62
C ALA A 21 -11.44 -0.26 17.65
N GLN A 22 -10.98 -1.48 17.34
CA GLN A 22 -9.94 -1.73 16.35
C GLN A 22 -10.34 -1.22 14.95
N LYS A 23 -11.59 -1.44 14.53
CA LYS A 23 -12.10 -0.97 13.23
C LYS A 23 -12.21 0.55 13.19
N VAL A 24 -12.72 1.17 14.25
CA VAL A 24 -12.82 2.64 14.37
C VAL A 24 -11.42 3.28 14.34
N ALA A 25 -10.46 2.71 15.08
CA ALA A 25 -9.07 3.17 15.08
C ALA A 25 -8.42 3.01 13.70
N PHE A 26 -8.66 1.89 13.01
CA PHE A 26 -8.21 1.69 11.63
C PHE A 26 -8.79 2.77 10.71
N ILE A 27 -10.11 2.98 10.70
CA ILE A 27 -10.77 3.95 9.82
C ILE A 27 -10.19 5.36 10.05
N ALA A 28 -10.12 5.81 11.29
CA ALA A 28 -9.63 7.16 11.61
C ALA A 28 -8.17 7.34 11.20
N SER A 29 -7.28 6.44 11.64
CA SER A 29 -5.84 6.56 11.41
C SER A 29 -5.46 6.37 9.93
N HIS A 30 -6.15 5.48 9.22
CA HIS A 30 -5.91 5.24 7.79
C HIS A 30 -6.45 6.38 6.91
N THR A 31 -7.59 6.98 7.27
CA THR A 31 -8.11 8.18 6.57
C THR A 31 -7.10 9.32 6.63
N PHE A 32 -6.48 9.55 7.79
CA PHE A 32 -5.42 10.56 7.92
C PHE A 32 -4.20 10.25 7.04
N ALA A 33 -3.78 8.99 6.98
CA ALA A 33 -2.68 8.59 6.11
C ALA A 33 -3.02 8.76 4.61
N MET A 34 -4.25 8.47 4.19
CA MET A 34 -4.74 8.73 2.83
C MET A 34 -4.75 10.22 2.50
N GLU A 35 -5.13 11.07 3.44
CA GLU A 35 -5.00 12.52 3.26
C GLU A 35 -3.53 12.91 3.10
N ALA A 36 -2.66 12.48 4.02
CA ALA A 36 -1.25 12.82 4.01
C ALA A 36 -0.53 12.39 2.72
N ILE A 37 -0.79 11.17 2.22
CA ILE A 37 -0.17 10.64 0.99
C ILE A 37 -0.69 11.35 -0.26
N SER A 38 -1.90 11.92 -0.23
CA SER A 38 -2.48 12.68 -1.34
C SER A 38 -1.96 14.12 -1.39
N PHE A 39 -1.76 14.73 -0.22
CA PHE A 39 -1.21 16.09 -0.13
C PHE A 39 0.24 16.19 -0.61
N TYR A 40 1.05 15.15 -0.39
CA TYR A 40 2.47 15.17 -0.74
C TYR A 40 2.74 15.38 -2.25
N PRO A 41 2.22 14.54 -3.18
CA PRO A 41 2.43 14.76 -4.61
C PRO A 41 1.76 16.06 -5.08
N SER A 42 0.63 16.46 -4.50
CA SER A 42 -0.03 17.73 -4.83
C SER A 42 0.90 18.93 -4.55
N MET A 43 1.53 18.93 -3.37
CA MET A 43 2.53 19.94 -3.01
C MET A 43 3.74 19.93 -3.95
N LEU A 44 4.22 18.76 -4.37
CA LEU A 44 5.33 18.66 -5.33
C LEU A 44 4.98 19.25 -6.70
N VAL A 45 3.72 19.09 -7.14
CA VAL A 45 3.22 19.71 -8.38
C VAL A 45 3.19 21.22 -8.24
N ASP A 46 2.65 21.74 -7.13
CA ASP A 46 2.55 23.18 -6.89
C ASP A 46 3.92 23.88 -6.82
N LEU A 47 4.92 23.20 -6.26
CA LEU A 47 6.31 23.70 -6.22
C LEU A 47 6.98 23.72 -7.61
N GLY A 48 6.46 22.94 -8.57
CA GLY A 48 6.99 22.80 -9.92
C GLY A 48 8.26 21.94 -10.01
N GLY A 49 8.47 21.35 -11.18
CA GLY A 49 9.73 20.68 -11.54
C GLY A 49 9.98 19.29 -10.92
N ALA A 50 9.01 18.71 -10.22
CA ALA A 50 9.10 17.36 -9.66
C ALA A 50 8.54 16.28 -10.61
N ASP A 51 9.26 15.16 -10.75
CA ASP A 51 8.71 13.93 -11.33
C ASP A 51 7.94 13.17 -10.24
N ILE A 52 6.61 13.17 -10.33
CA ILE A 52 5.70 12.63 -9.30
C ILE A 52 5.10 11.27 -9.69
N ARG A 53 5.59 10.63 -10.77
CA ARG A 53 4.93 9.44 -11.34
C ARG A 53 4.81 8.30 -10.33
N LEU A 54 5.83 8.07 -9.51
CA LEU A 54 5.81 7.04 -8.48
C LEU A 54 4.87 7.41 -7.32
N GLU A 55 4.97 8.64 -6.83
CA GLU A 55 4.20 9.16 -5.71
C GLU A 55 2.70 9.17 -6.04
N ALA A 56 2.33 9.65 -7.23
CA ALA A 56 0.96 9.67 -7.71
C ALA A 56 0.40 8.25 -7.88
N ALA A 57 1.19 7.33 -8.45
CA ALA A 57 0.76 5.95 -8.61
C ALA A 57 0.55 5.23 -7.27
N MET A 58 1.49 5.40 -6.33
CA MET A 58 1.34 4.87 -4.96
C MET A 58 0.14 5.49 -4.25
N CYS A 59 -0.10 6.80 -4.41
CA CYS A 59 -1.25 7.49 -3.85
C CYS A 59 -2.57 6.92 -4.37
N LYS A 60 -2.74 6.81 -5.69
CA LYS A 60 -3.95 6.26 -6.32
C LYS A 60 -4.25 4.85 -5.78
N MET A 61 -3.26 3.98 -5.82
CA MET A 61 -3.40 2.58 -5.37
C MET A 61 -3.71 2.51 -3.86
N PHE A 62 -2.91 3.18 -3.02
CA PHE A 62 -3.06 3.16 -1.57
C PHE A 62 -4.43 3.71 -1.13
N CYS A 63 -4.87 4.83 -1.71
CA CYS A 63 -6.12 5.46 -1.34
C CYS A 63 -7.34 4.68 -1.83
N SER A 64 -7.31 4.12 -3.05
CA SER A 64 -8.45 3.33 -3.56
C SER A 64 -8.67 2.04 -2.78
N GLU A 65 -7.60 1.29 -2.47
CA GLU A 65 -7.67 0.08 -1.66
C GLU A 65 -8.01 0.37 -0.19
N GLY A 66 -7.41 1.42 0.37
CA GLY A 66 -7.69 1.90 1.72
C GLY A 66 -9.14 2.36 1.87
N PHE A 67 -9.68 3.08 0.89
CA PHE A 67 -11.06 3.54 0.89
C PHE A 67 -12.05 2.38 0.83
N TRP A 68 -11.82 1.41 -0.06
CA TRP A 68 -12.63 0.18 -0.11
C TRP A 68 -12.68 -0.50 1.26
N LYS A 69 -11.52 -0.66 1.91
CA LYS A 69 -11.46 -1.30 3.23
C LYS A 69 -12.17 -0.48 4.31
N ILE A 70 -12.07 0.85 4.27
CA ILE A 70 -12.81 1.73 5.20
C ILE A 70 -14.31 1.57 5.05
N ILE A 71 -14.82 1.50 3.80
CA ILE A 71 -16.24 1.32 3.54
C ILE A 71 -16.72 -0.06 3.97
N ASP A 72 -15.96 -1.12 3.69
CA ASP A 72 -16.21 -2.48 4.17
C ASP A 72 -16.28 -2.54 5.71
N GLU A 73 -15.33 -1.93 6.41
CA GLU A 73 -15.35 -1.87 7.87
C GLU A 73 -16.53 -1.02 8.41
N THR A 74 -16.91 0.04 7.70
CA THR A 74 -18.07 0.86 8.05
C THR A 74 -19.38 0.09 7.87
N MET A 75 -19.49 -0.68 6.79
CA MET A 75 -20.58 -1.63 6.53
C MET A 75 -20.70 -2.62 7.68
N GLN A 76 -19.59 -3.28 8.03
CA GLN A 76 -19.54 -4.27 9.10
C GLN A 76 -19.91 -3.69 10.47
N ILE A 77 -19.45 -2.48 10.80
CA ILE A 77 -19.81 -1.79 12.05
C ILE A 77 -21.31 -1.52 12.11
N ARG A 78 -21.94 -1.14 10.99
CA ARG A 78 -23.39 -0.89 10.91
C ARG A 78 -24.23 -2.16 10.76
N SER A 79 -23.61 -3.29 10.40
CA SER A 79 -24.27 -4.58 10.22
C SER A 79 -25.47 -4.45 9.26
N GLY A 80 -26.64 -5.00 9.59
CA GLY A 80 -27.84 -4.90 8.75
C GLY A 80 -28.20 -3.46 8.33
N ARG A 81 -28.00 -2.48 9.21
CA ARG A 81 -28.24 -1.04 8.92
C ARG A 81 -27.21 -0.43 7.96
N GLY A 82 -26.14 -1.13 7.65
CA GLY A 82 -25.20 -0.76 6.58
C GLY A 82 -25.71 -1.21 5.21
N TYR A 83 -26.38 -2.37 5.17
CA TYR A 83 -26.89 -3.01 3.96
C TYR A 83 -28.24 -2.45 3.51
N GLU A 84 -29.03 -1.91 4.44
CA GLU A 84 -30.27 -1.21 4.12
C GLU A 84 -30.03 0.05 3.28
N THR A 85 -30.93 0.32 2.33
CA THR A 85 -30.90 1.56 1.54
C THR A 85 -31.20 2.77 2.42
N ALA A 86 -30.74 3.95 2.01
CA ALA A 86 -31.04 5.18 2.75
C ALA A 86 -32.54 5.49 2.82
N GLY A 87 -33.34 5.06 1.84
CA GLY A 87 -34.80 5.16 1.86
C GLY A 87 -35.41 4.28 2.96
N SER A 88 -35.06 2.98 2.96
CA SER A 88 -35.50 2.01 3.97
C SER A 88 -35.18 2.46 5.39
N LEU A 89 -33.98 3.00 5.62
CA LEU A 89 -33.58 3.53 6.93
C LEU A 89 -34.49 4.70 7.36
N ARG A 90 -34.78 5.65 6.47
CA ARG A 90 -35.62 6.82 6.77
C ARG A 90 -37.06 6.43 7.09
N GLU A 91 -37.64 5.49 6.35
CA GLU A 91 -39.00 4.98 6.59
C GLU A 91 -39.14 4.35 7.97
N ARG A 92 -38.04 3.79 8.50
CA ARG A 92 -37.96 3.24 9.86
C ARG A 92 -37.60 4.25 10.94
N GLY A 93 -37.48 5.54 10.60
CA GLY A 93 -37.08 6.60 11.53
C GLY A 93 -35.59 6.63 11.87
N GLU A 94 -34.75 5.92 11.11
CA GLU A 94 -33.29 5.94 11.28
C GLU A 94 -32.64 7.00 10.34
N PRO A 95 -31.45 7.53 10.70
CA PRO A 95 -30.68 8.36 9.78
C PRO A 95 -30.37 7.61 8.47
N GLY A 96 -30.73 8.22 7.33
CA GLY A 96 -30.55 7.66 5.99
C GLY A 96 -29.09 7.65 5.51
N VAL A 97 -28.21 6.93 6.20
CA VAL A 97 -26.79 6.80 5.88
C VAL A 97 -26.60 5.71 4.82
N ALA A 98 -26.32 6.12 3.58
CA ALA A 98 -26.24 5.25 2.40
C ALA A 98 -24.90 4.48 2.29
N VAL A 99 -24.60 3.58 3.25
CA VAL A 99 -23.34 2.81 3.21
C VAL A 99 -23.31 1.80 2.06
N GLU A 100 -24.43 1.14 1.74
CA GLU A 100 -24.54 0.24 0.58
C GLU A 100 -24.19 0.94 -0.73
N ARG A 101 -24.63 2.19 -0.89
CA ARG A 101 -24.34 2.98 -2.08
C ARG A 101 -22.86 3.33 -2.15
N ALA A 102 -22.31 3.84 -1.04
CA ALA A 102 -20.88 4.14 -0.96
C ALA A 102 -20.02 2.90 -1.24
N MET A 103 -20.46 1.71 -0.83
CA MET A 103 -19.79 0.45 -1.14
C MET A 103 -19.77 0.20 -2.64
N ARG A 104 -20.93 0.23 -3.31
CA ARG A 104 -21.01 0.08 -4.78
C ARG A 104 -20.16 1.11 -5.52
N ASP A 105 -20.29 2.38 -5.14
CA ASP A 105 -19.58 3.49 -5.78
C ASP A 105 -18.06 3.40 -5.58
N SER A 106 -17.60 2.92 -4.41
CA SER A 106 -16.18 2.84 -4.11
C SER A 106 -15.42 1.80 -4.94
N ARG A 107 -16.11 0.76 -5.44
CA ARG A 107 -15.47 -0.41 -6.07
C ARG A 107 -14.75 -0.07 -7.37
N ILE A 108 -15.25 0.89 -8.14
CA ILE A 108 -14.68 1.28 -9.43
C ILE A 108 -13.30 1.93 -9.29
N ASN A 109 -13.00 2.52 -8.13
CA ASN A 109 -11.75 3.23 -7.88
C ASN A 109 -10.50 2.34 -7.98
N MET A 110 -10.64 1.04 -7.71
CA MET A 110 -9.57 0.06 -7.85
C MET A 110 -9.39 -0.44 -9.30
N ILE A 111 -10.25 -0.02 -10.23
CA ILE A 111 -10.30 -0.53 -11.62
C ILE A 111 -9.90 0.56 -12.62
N PHE A 112 -10.57 1.72 -12.60
CA PHE A 112 -10.30 2.78 -13.56
C PHE A 112 -8.96 3.51 -13.26
N GLU A 113 -8.52 4.38 -14.17
CA GLU A 113 -7.25 5.13 -14.02
C GLU A 113 -6.04 4.21 -13.71
N GLY A 114 -6.06 3.01 -14.30
CA GLY A 114 -5.14 1.91 -14.02
C GLY A 114 -5.61 1.02 -12.87
N THR A 115 -5.91 -0.24 -13.16
CA THR A 115 -6.26 -1.25 -12.13
C THR A 115 -5.16 -1.36 -11.08
N SER A 116 -5.50 -1.70 -9.84
CA SER A 116 -4.55 -1.95 -8.75
C SER A 116 -3.37 -2.87 -9.14
N GLU A 117 -3.60 -3.89 -9.96
CA GLU A 117 -2.58 -4.82 -10.46
C GLU A 117 -1.60 -4.12 -11.42
N ILE A 118 -2.13 -3.43 -12.43
CA ILE A 118 -1.33 -2.65 -13.39
C ILE A 118 -0.56 -1.53 -12.68
N MET A 119 -1.13 -0.88 -11.66
CA MET A 119 -0.43 0.14 -10.88
C MET A 119 0.79 -0.45 -10.16
N ARG A 120 0.68 -1.66 -9.59
CA ARG A 120 1.84 -2.35 -9.01
C ARG A 120 2.92 -2.65 -10.04
N LEU A 121 2.54 -3.05 -11.26
CA LEU A 121 3.52 -3.28 -12.33
C LEU A 121 4.19 -1.98 -12.79
N PHE A 122 3.41 -0.91 -12.94
CA PHE A 122 3.92 0.42 -13.30
C PHE A 122 4.91 0.94 -12.26
N ILE A 123 4.54 0.94 -10.97
CA ILE A 123 5.40 1.37 -9.86
C ILE A 123 6.69 0.54 -9.83
N SER A 124 6.58 -0.79 -9.98
CA SER A 124 7.74 -1.67 -10.00
C SER A 124 8.70 -1.34 -11.14
N ARG A 125 8.16 -1.11 -12.34
CA ARG A 125 8.94 -0.76 -13.52
C ARG A 125 9.64 0.57 -13.36
N GLU A 126 8.92 1.62 -12.96
CA GLU A 126 9.50 2.95 -12.76
C GLU A 126 10.55 2.95 -11.65
N ALA A 127 10.35 2.17 -10.57
CA ALA A 127 11.35 2.02 -9.51
C ALA A 127 12.62 1.28 -9.97
N LEU A 128 12.50 0.36 -10.95
CA LEU A 128 13.62 -0.40 -11.51
C LEU A 128 14.33 0.33 -12.67
N ASP A 129 13.66 1.24 -13.37
CA ASP A 129 14.17 1.91 -14.56
C ASP A 129 15.55 2.60 -14.36
N PRO A 130 15.82 3.33 -13.26
CA PRO A 130 17.14 3.91 -13.02
C PRO A 130 18.27 2.87 -12.88
N HIS A 131 17.93 1.65 -12.47
CA HIS A 131 18.87 0.54 -12.36
C HIS A 131 19.09 -0.14 -13.71
N LEU A 132 18.04 -0.33 -14.50
CA LEU A 132 18.13 -0.90 -15.84
C LEU A 132 18.89 0.02 -16.80
N ARG A 133 18.64 1.34 -16.76
CA ARG A 133 19.38 2.32 -17.58
C ARG A 133 20.88 2.31 -17.29
N ARG A 134 21.29 2.12 -16.02
CA ARG A 134 22.70 2.01 -15.63
C ARG A 134 23.34 0.68 -16.05
N ALA A 135 22.56 -0.38 -16.23
CA ALA A 135 23.05 -1.62 -16.83
C ALA A 135 23.35 -1.44 -18.35
N GLY A 136 22.86 -0.36 -18.98
CA GLY A 136 23.41 0.20 -20.22
C GLY A 136 23.58 -0.81 -21.36
N SER A 137 24.75 -0.79 -21.99
CA SER A 137 25.12 -1.59 -23.16
C SER A 137 25.26 -3.10 -22.88
N VAL A 138 25.34 -3.51 -21.60
CA VAL A 138 25.40 -4.92 -21.18
C VAL A 138 24.13 -5.67 -21.60
N LEU A 139 22.99 -4.97 -21.60
CA LEU A 139 21.71 -5.52 -22.06
C LEU A 139 21.47 -5.33 -23.56
N ASN A 140 22.36 -4.61 -24.27
CA ASN A 140 22.24 -4.36 -25.72
C ASN A 140 22.97 -5.46 -26.52
N PRO A 141 22.27 -6.30 -27.29
CA PRO A 141 22.90 -7.38 -28.06
C PRO A 141 23.95 -6.86 -29.06
N ARG A 142 23.74 -5.64 -29.60
CA ARG A 142 24.53 -5.06 -30.70
C ARG A 142 25.76 -4.25 -30.26
N ALA A 143 26.00 -4.08 -28.96
CA ALA A 143 27.16 -3.32 -28.49
C ALA A 143 28.48 -4.10 -28.69
N PRO A 144 29.60 -3.42 -29.01
CA PRO A 144 30.93 -4.03 -29.11
C PRO A 144 31.35 -4.73 -27.80
N LEU A 145 32.12 -5.81 -27.92
CA LEU A 145 32.51 -6.63 -26.76
C LEU A 145 33.35 -5.85 -25.73
N GLY A 146 34.20 -4.92 -26.19
CA GLY A 146 34.98 -4.05 -25.31
C GLY A 146 34.11 -3.10 -24.47
N ASP A 147 33.09 -2.49 -25.09
CA ASP A 147 32.16 -1.58 -24.40
C ASP A 147 31.32 -2.34 -23.38
N LYS A 148 30.89 -3.57 -23.70
CA LYS A 148 30.18 -4.45 -22.77
C LYS A 148 31.01 -4.79 -21.53
N ILE A 149 32.31 -5.08 -21.70
CA ILE A 149 33.21 -5.38 -20.58
C ILE A 149 33.45 -4.13 -19.72
N ALA A 150 33.73 -3.00 -20.36
CA ALA A 150 33.98 -1.74 -19.67
C ALA A 150 32.75 -1.27 -18.87
N ASP A 151 31.56 -1.32 -19.48
CA ASP A 151 30.31 -0.93 -18.83
C ASP A 151 29.89 -1.94 -17.76
N GLY A 152 30.13 -3.23 -17.97
CA GLY A 152 29.91 -4.28 -16.97
C GLY A 152 30.78 -4.07 -15.71
N LEU A 153 32.06 -3.74 -15.88
CA LEU A 153 32.96 -3.43 -14.75
C LEU A 153 32.55 -2.15 -14.01
N LYS A 154 32.20 -1.08 -14.74
CA LYS A 154 31.69 0.17 -14.13
C LYS A 154 30.41 -0.06 -13.34
N ALA A 155 29.46 -0.81 -13.91
CA ALA A 155 28.23 -1.19 -13.23
C ALA A 155 28.53 -2.02 -11.99
N GLY A 156 29.41 -3.03 -12.08
CA GLY A 156 29.83 -3.86 -10.96
C GLY A 156 30.41 -3.06 -9.80
N LEU A 157 31.37 -2.16 -10.07
CA LEU A 157 31.96 -1.27 -9.05
C LEU A 157 30.93 -0.31 -8.44
N HIS A 158 30.05 0.26 -9.26
CA HIS A 158 28.97 1.13 -8.79
C HIS A 158 28.02 0.39 -7.83
N TYR A 159 27.52 -0.77 -8.24
CA TYR A 159 26.59 -1.56 -7.43
C TYR A 159 27.25 -2.13 -6.18
N PHE A 160 28.53 -2.48 -6.23
CA PHE A 160 29.30 -2.87 -5.04
C PHE A 160 29.35 -1.74 -4.00
N GLY A 161 29.76 -0.54 -4.42
CA GLY A 161 29.81 0.63 -3.54
C GLY A 161 28.43 1.06 -3.03
N TRP A 162 27.41 1.03 -3.89
CA TRP A 162 26.02 1.30 -3.51
C TRP A 162 25.50 0.29 -2.49
N TYR A 163 25.76 -1.00 -2.69
CA TYR A 163 25.32 -2.07 -1.80
C TYR A 163 25.98 -1.96 -0.42
N LEU A 164 27.26 -1.62 -0.33
CA LEU A 164 27.94 -1.36 0.95
C LEU A 164 27.29 -0.21 1.73
N LYS A 165 26.86 0.86 1.05
CA LYS A 165 26.11 1.97 1.68
C LYS A 165 24.74 1.54 2.23
N LEU A 166 24.16 0.47 1.72
CA LEU A 166 22.90 -0.10 2.23
C LEU A 166 23.11 -0.97 3.48
N LEU A 167 24.31 -1.55 3.66
CA LEU A 167 24.64 -2.40 4.81
C LEU A 167 24.92 -1.59 6.08
N ASN A 168 25.46 -0.38 5.95
CA ASN A 168 25.81 0.46 7.10
C ASN A 168 24.75 1.57 7.31
N PRO A 169 23.81 1.42 8.26
CA PRO A 169 22.83 2.46 8.53
C PRO A 169 23.52 3.60 9.30
N VAL A 170 23.90 4.67 8.59
CA VAL A 170 24.30 5.92 9.25
C VAL A 170 23.12 6.38 10.13
N PRO A 171 23.33 6.58 11.45
CA PRO A 171 22.27 7.04 12.33
C PRO A 171 21.76 8.41 11.85
N ARG A 172 20.53 8.44 11.31
CA ARG A 172 19.87 9.70 10.95
C ARG A 172 19.04 10.18 12.13
N ARG A 173 19.28 11.43 12.56
CA ARG A 173 18.37 12.16 13.43
C ARG A 173 17.29 12.78 12.56
N PHE A 174 16.04 12.59 12.96
CA PHE A 174 14.89 13.21 12.32
C PHE A 174 14.36 14.29 13.26
N HIS A 175 14.22 15.51 12.75
CA HIS A 175 13.65 16.63 13.49
C HIS A 175 12.13 16.58 13.31
N VAL A 176 11.49 15.70 14.08
CA VAL A 176 10.03 15.55 14.17
C VAL A 176 9.67 15.27 15.63
N HIS A 177 8.39 15.33 15.96
CA HIS A 177 7.87 15.01 17.28
C HIS A 177 8.41 13.65 17.78
N ARG A 178 8.85 13.62 19.05
CA ARG A 178 9.61 12.50 19.64
C ARG A 178 8.94 11.14 19.49
N GLN A 179 7.60 11.10 19.56
CA GLN A 179 6.81 9.87 19.44
C GLN A 179 6.84 9.31 18.01
N LEU A 180 6.99 10.17 17.00
CA LEU A 180 6.97 9.80 15.59
C LEU A 180 8.37 9.48 15.03
N ALA A 181 9.43 10.02 15.65
CA ALA A 181 10.81 9.82 15.19
C ALA A 181 11.20 8.33 15.07
N GLY A 182 10.61 7.45 15.90
CA GLY A 182 10.82 6.00 15.82
C GLY A 182 10.29 5.38 14.52
N HIS A 183 9.23 5.92 13.95
CA HIS A 183 8.65 5.45 12.70
C HIS A 183 9.50 5.85 11.49
N LEU A 184 10.06 7.07 11.46
CA LEU A 184 11.00 7.45 10.40
C LEU A 184 12.31 6.66 10.44
N ARG A 185 12.80 6.32 11.64
CA ARG A 185 13.92 5.36 11.78
C ARG A 185 13.57 4.00 11.20
N PHE A 186 12.36 3.50 11.46
CA PHE A 186 11.87 2.27 10.85
C PHE A 186 11.84 2.38 9.32
N VAL A 187 11.29 3.48 8.76
CA VAL A 187 11.27 3.72 7.32
C VAL A 187 12.68 3.68 6.75
N ASN A 188 13.61 4.45 7.31
CA ASN A 188 15.00 4.49 6.85
C ASN A 188 15.70 3.11 6.83
N LEU A 189 15.41 2.26 7.82
CA LEU A 189 15.97 0.89 7.88
C LEU A 189 15.27 -0.05 6.89
N GLN A 190 13.94 0.01 6.80
CA GLN A 190 13.18 -0.88 5.92
C GLN A 190 13.32 -0.50 4.45
N SER A 191 13.47 0.77 4.08
CA SER A 191 13.76 1.18 2.69
C SER A 191 15.10 0.61 2.22
N ARG A 192 16.13 0.58 3.09
CA ARG A 192 17.41 -0.09 2.78
C ARG A 192 17.24 -1.60 2.63
N LYS A 193 16.45 -2.22 3.50
CA LYS A 193 16.14 -3.66 3.39
C LYS A 193 15.38 -3.96 2.10
N LEU A 194 14.41 -3.11 1.73
CA LEU A 194 13.64 -3.21 0.49
C LEU A 194 14.58 -3.14 -0.72
N ALA A 195 15.45 -2.12 -0.77
CA ALA A 195 16.42 -1.95 -1.84
C ALA A 195 17.34 -3.18 -1.99
N ARG A 196 17.87 -3.72 -0.90
CA ARG A 196 18.68 -4.95 -0.93
C ARG A 196 17.88 -6.17 -1.40
N SER A 197 16.65 -6.32 -0.91
CA SER A 197 15.79 -7.46 -1.26
C SER A 197 15.41 -7.44 -2.74
N LEU A 198 15.10 -6.25 -3.28
CA LEU A 198 14.85 -6.05 -4.70
C LEU A 198 16.11 -6.33 -5.52
N PHE A 199 17.27 -5.83 -5.09
CA PHE A 199 18.54 -6.11 -5.75
C PHE A 199 18.87 -7.61 -5.80
N HIS A 200 18.63 -8.35 -4.71
CA HIS A 200 18.78 -9.81 -4.69
C HIS A 200 17.78 -10.51 -5.61
N ALA A 201 16.54 -9.99 -5.71
CA ALA A 201 15.54 -10.52 -6.64
C ALA A 201 15.95 -10.27 -8.10
N MET A 202 16.51 -9.11 -8.42
CA MET A 202 17.07 -8.81 -9.75
C MET A 202 18.22 -9.75 -10.08
N GLY A 203 19.15 -10.00 -9.15
CA GLY A 203 20.25 -10.94 -9.37
C GLY A 203 19.77 -12.37 -9.60
N ARG A 204 18.76 -12.81 -8.84
CA ARG A 204 18.22 -14.19 -8.93
C ARG A 204 17.36 -14.42 -10.17
N HIS A 205 16.51 -13.46 -10.54
CA HIS A 205 15.50 -13.64 -11.59
C HIS A 205 15.84 -12.93 -12.89
N GLN A 206 16.77 -11.97 -12.88
CA GLN A 206 17.22 -11.23 -14.08
C GLN A 206 16.02 -10.69 -14.88
N ALA A 207 16.03 -10.86 -16.21
CA ALA A 207 14.94 -10.45 -17.09
C ALA A 207 13.60 -11.10 -16.73
N ALA A 208 13.59 -12.33 -16.19
CA ALA A 208 12.37 -13.03 -15.80
C ALA A 208 11.69 -12.39 -14.57
N LEU A 209 12.33 -11.44 -13.88
CA LEU A 209 11.73 -10.71 -12.76
C LEU A 209 10.45 -9.97 -13.19
N GLU A 210 10.39 -9.46 -14.43
CA GLU A 210 9.21 -8.78 -14.97
C GLU A 210 7.94 -9.66 -14.95
N ARG A 211 8.13 -10.99 -15.04
CA ARG A 211 7.05 -11.99 -15.03
C ARG A 211 6.67 -12.43 -13.62
N LYS A 212 7.47 -12.07 -12.59
CA LYS A 212 7.21 -12.40 -11.18
C LYS A 212 6.29 -11.35 -10.56
N GLN A 213 5.10 -11.18 -11.13
CA GLN A 213 4.15 -10.13 -10.76
C GLN A 213 3.80 -10.15 -9.26
N ALA A 214 3.52 -11.32 -8.68
CA ALA A 214 3.24 -11.45 -7.24
C ALA A 214 4.41 -11.01 -6.34
N LEU A 215 5.65 -11.28 -6.74
CA LEU A 215 6.84 -10.82 -6.02
C LEU A 215 7.01 -9.29 -6.13
N LEU A 216 6.83 -8.75 -7.33
CA LEU A 216 6.88 -7.31 -7.57
C LEU A 216 5.80 -6.56 -6.79
N SER A 217 4.58 -7.09 -6.74
CA SER A 217 3.48 -6.59 -5.92
C SER A 217 3.86 -6.44 -4.45
N ARG A 218 4.51 -7.45 -3.84
CA ARG A 218 4.97 -7.36 -2.45
C ARG A 218 6.02 -6.28 -2.23
N PHE A 219 6.91 -6.04 -3.19
CA PHE A 219 7.87 -4.94 -3.11
C PHE A 219 7.18 -3.58 -3.16
N VAL A 220 6.19 -3.43 -4.04
CA VAL A 220 5.38 -2.21 -4.15
C VAL A 220 4.56 -1.96 -2.91
N GLU A 221 3.95 -2.99 -2.32
CA GLU A 221 3.20 -2.88 -1.08
C GLU A 221 4.08 -2.40 0.07
N ILE A 222 5.29 -2.97 0.22
CA ILE A 222 6.26 -2.49 1.20
C ILE A 222 6.63 -1.03 0.91
N GLY A 223 6.97 -0.69 -0.34
CA GLY A 223 7.32 0.68 -0.73
C GLY A 223 6.22 1.69 -0.41
N SER A 224 4.98 1.36 -0.76
CA SER A 224 3.80 2.20 -0.56
C SER A 224 3.49 2.41 0.91
N GLU A 225 3.59 1.37 1.74
CA GLU A 225 3.42 1.48 3.20
C GLU A 225 4.52 2.35 3.84
N LEU A 226 5.77 2.21 3.39
CA LEU A 226 6.87 3.05 3.87
C LEU A 226 6.70 4.52 3.47
N PHE A 227 6.21 4.77 2.26
CA PHE A 227 5.87 6.11 1.80
C PHE A 227 4.71 6.71 2.62
N ALA A 228 3.64 5.93 2.84
CA ALA A 228 2.50 6.36 3.65
C ALA A 228 2.92 6.69 5.09
N ILE A 229 3.81 5.90 5.71
CA ILE A 229 4.37 6.23 7.05
C ILE A 229 5.11 7.57 7.00
N ALA A 230 5.98 7.78 6.01
CA ALA A 230 6.76 9.00 5.90
C ALA A 230 5.86 10.24 5.70
N ALA A 231 4.88 10.14 4.82
CA ALA A 231 3.90 11.19 4.56
C ALA A 231 3.06 11.50 5.81
N ALA A 232 2.52 10.48 6.48
CA ALA A 232 1.71 10.65 7.69
C ALA A 232 2.50 11.30 8.83
N VAL A 233 3.76 10.88 9.06
CA VAL A 233 4.62 11.51 10.08
C VAL A 233 4.91 12.96 9.72
N SER A 234 5.31 13.24 8.48
CA SER A 234 5.61 14.60 8.03
C SER A 234 4.40 15.52 8.18
N ARG A 235 3.22 15.05 7.75
CA ARG A 235 1.97 15.81 7.83
C ARG A 235 1.56 16.07 9.28
N ALA A 236 1.62 15.05 10.14
CA ALA A 236 1.26 15.19 11.54
C ALA A 236 2.18 16.17 12.28
N ASP A 237 3.48 16.11 12.02
CA ASP A 237 4.46 17.03 12.59
C ASP A 237 4.19 18.47 12.13
N THR A 238 3.95 18.67 10.83
CA THR A 238 3.61 20.00 10.28
C THR A 238 2.32 20.55 10.88
N LEU A 239 1.24 19.76 10.92
CA LEU A 239 -0.03 20.21 11.49
C LEU A 239 0.11 20.54 12.98
N HIS A 240 0.81 19.69 13.74
CA HIS A 240 1.06 19.93 15.15
C HIS A 240 1.89 21.21 15.38
N SER A 241 2.90 21.48 14.55
CA SER A 241 3.70 22.70 14.65
C SER A 241 2.96 23.96 14.22
N LEU A 242 2.00 23.85 13.30
CA LEU A 242 1.21 24.99 12.81
C LEU A 242 0.21 25.48 13.86
N ASP A 243 -0.58 24.55 14.42
CA ASP A 243 -1.63 24.87 15.39
C ASP A 243 -1.91 23.67 16.31
N PRO A 244 -1.19 23.54 17.43
CA PRO A 244 -1.34 22.42 18.34
C PRO A 244 -2.75 22.28 18.94
N GLU A 245 -3.46 23.40 19.14
CA GLU A 245 -4.79 23.41 19.74
C GLU A 245 -5.83 22.90 18.75
N LYS A 246 -5.78 23.39 17.50
CA LYS A 246 -6.68 22.93 16.44
C LYS A 246 -6.46 21.47 16.07
N TYR A 247 -5.20 21.03 15.98
CA TYR A 247 -4.84 19.67 15.56
C TYR A 247 -4.51 18.75 16.74
N GLN A 248 -5.27 18.86 17.83
CA GLN A 248 -5.14 18.00 18.98
C GLN A 248 -5.26 16.51 18.60
N GLY A 249 -4.34 15.68 19.09
CA GLY A 249 -4.34 14.24 18.84
C GLY A 249 -3.79 13.79 17.48
N VAL A 250 -3.37 14.71 16.59
CA VAL A 250 -2.81 14.36 15.27
C VAL A 250 -1.56 13.45 15.37
N ILE A 251 -0.75 13.66 16.42
CA ILE A 251 0.42 12.82 16.69
C ILE A 251 0.01 11.38 17.03
N GLU A 252 -1.01 11.20 17.86
CA GLU A 252 -1.53 9.88 18.23
C GLU A 252 -2.14 9.18 17.02
N LEU A 253 -2.90 9.92 16.22
CA LEU A 253 -3.52 9.43 14.99
C LEU A 253 -2.47 8.86 14.02
N ALA A 254 -1.38 9.60 13.82
CA ALA A 254 -0.25 9.14 13.02
C ALA A 254 0.49 7.95 13.65
N ASP A 255 0.70 7.93 14.98
CA ASP A 255 1.35 6.81 15.69
C ASP A 255 0.58 5.50 15.49
N ILE A 256 -0.75 5.51 15.67
CA ILE A 256 -1.59 4.34 15.48
C ILE A 256 -1.51 3.81 14.04
N PHE A 257 -1.63 4.70 13.05
CA PHE A 257 -1.46 4.32 11.65
C PHE A 257 -0.09 3.66 11.42
N CYS A 258 0.99 4.30 11.89
CA CYS A 258 2.35 3.81 11.70
C CYS A 258 2.56 2.45 12.35
N ARG A 259 2.02 2.20 13.54
CA ARG A 259 2.10 0.88 14.19
C ARG A 259 1.44 -0.21 13.35
N HIS A 260 0.27 0.06 12.77
CA HIS A 260 -0.44 -0.88 11.91
C HIS A 260 0.33 -1.15 10.61
N SER A 261 0.79 -0.09 9.95
CA SER A 261 1.60 -0.17 8.73
C SER A 261 2.90 -0.95 8.95
N ARG A 262 3.61 -0.69 10.06
CA ARG A 262 4.84 -1.43 10.42
C ARG A 262 4.63 -2.94 10.57
N ARG A 263 3.46 -3.37 11.07
CA ARG A 263 3.12 -4.81 11.15
C ARG A 263 2.91 -5.40 9.76
N ARG A 264 2.18 -4.69 8.88
CA ARG A 264 1.97 -5.10 7.47
C ARG A 264 3.28 -5.19 6.70
N VAL A 265 4.16 -4.20 6.82
CA VAL A 265 5.51 -4.22 6.22
C VAL A 265 6.30 -5.46 6.68
N LYS A 266 6.31 -5.76 7.98
CA LYS A 266 7.01 -6.94 8.51
C LYS A 266 6.43 -8.25 7.98
N SER A 267 5.10 -8.36 7.91
CA SER A 267 4.42 -9.53 7.36
C SER A 267 4.75 -9.72 5.88
N THR A 268 4.64 -8.65 5.10
CA THR A 268 4.90 -8.65 3.65
C THR A 268 6.36 -9.02 3.35
N PHE A 269 7.32 -8.51 4.13
CA PHE A 269 8.72 -8.94 4.02
C PHE A 269 8.92 -10.44 4.22
N ARG A 270 8.18 -11.09 5.13
CA ARG A 270 8.26 -12.54 5.33
C ARG A 270 7.67 -13.29 4.14
N SER A 271 6.59 -12.77 3.56
CA SER A 271 5.93 -13.38 2.40
C SER A 271 6.77 -13.36 1.12
N ILE A 272 7.82 -12.51 1.04
CA ILE A 272 8.78 -12.54 -0.08
C ILE A 272 9.47 -13.90 -0.19
N SER A 273 9.84 -14.51 0.94
CA SER A 273 10.53 -15.81 0.97
C SER A 273 9.62 -16.97 1.33
N SER A 274 8.51 -16.71 2.02
CA SER A 274 7.54 -17.71 2.47
C SER A 274 6.23 -17.49 1.71
N ASN A 275 6.12 -18.08 0.52
CA ASN A 275 4.93 -18.00 -0.34
C ASN A 275 4.76 -19.29 -1.15
N ASP A 276 3.56 -19.42 -1.73
CA ASP A 276 3.15 -20.56 -2.54
C ASP A 276 2.98 -20.18 -4.03
N ASP A 277 3.60 -19.08 -4.49
CA ASP A 277 3.33 -18.48 -5.81
C ASP A 277 3.37 -19.48 -6.96
N ALA A 278 4.38 -20.36 -6.98
CA ALA A 278 4.55 -21.35 -8.04
C ALA A 278 3.47 -22.45 -7.99
N ALA A 279 3.11 -22.90 -6.78
CA ALA A 279 2.08 -23.90 -6.59
C ALA A 279 0.69 -23.32 -6.95
N THR A 280 0.40 -22.10 -6.50
CA THR A 280 -0.83 -21.37 -6.81
C THR A 280 -0.98 -21.14 -8.29
N TYR A 281 0.08 -20.72 -9.00
CA TYR A 281 0.01 -20.54 -10.46
C TYR A 281 -0.30 -21.86 -11.17
N LYS A 282 0.39 -22.95 -10.84
CA LYS A 282 0.15 -24.27 -11.43
C LYS A 282 -1.28 -24.74 -11.15
N PHE A 283 -1.77 -24.57 -9.92
CA PHE A 283 -3.13 -24.90 -9.55
C PHE A 283 -4.15 -24.06 -10.34
N ALA A 284 -3.93 -22.75 -10.45
CA ALA A 284 -4.81 -21.86 -11.20
C ALA A 284 -4.94 -22.24 -12.68
N GLN A 285 -3.87 -22.70 -13.34
CA GLN A 285 -3.98 -23.20 -14.72
C GLN A 285 -4.93 -24.40 -14.82
N ARG A 286 -4.83 -25.37 -13.89
CA ARG A 286 -5.73 -26.54 -13.86
C ARG A 286 -7.19 -26.17 -13.61
N VAL A 287 -7.44 -25.13 -12.80
CA VAL A 287 -8.80 -24.59 -12.59
C VAL A 287 -9.33 -23.97 -13.89
N VAL A 288 -8.52 -23.16 -14.58
CA VAL A 288 -8.90 -22.56 -15.86
C VAL A 288 -9.11 -23.63 -16.95
N ASP A 289 -8.37 -24.73 -16.91
CA ASP A 289 -8.50 -25.86 -17.83
C ASP A 289 -9.73 -26.75 -17.53
N GLY A 290 -10.57 -26.40 -16.56
CA GLY A 290 -11.83 -27.09 -16.25
C GLY A 290 -11.69 -28.33 -15.34
N GLU A 291 -10.51 -28.61 -14.77
CA GLU A 291 -10.32 -29.81 -13.95
C GLU A 291 -11.14 -29.85 -12.65
N TYR A 292 -11.75 -28.72 -12.27
CA TYR A 292 -12.52 -28.56 -11.03
C TYR A 292 -13.95 -28.04 -11.26
N GLU A 293 -14.52 -28.22 -12.46
CA GLU A 293 -15.90 -27.79 -12.79
C GLU A 293 -16.97 -28.33 -11.82
N TRP A 294 -16.73 -29.48 -11.19
CA TRP A 294 -17.62 -30.04 -10.16
C TRP A 294 -17.86 -29.10 -8.96
N LEU A 295 -16.99 -28.11 -8.72
CA LEU A 295 -17.19 -27.08 -7.69
C LEU A 295 -18.30 -26.08 -8.06
N GLU A 296 -18.67 -26.02 -9.33
CA GLU A 296 -19.68 -25.09 -9.86
C GLU A 296 -21.10 -25.69 -9.73
N GLU A 297 -21.21 -26.97 -9.38
CA GLU A 297 -22.50 -27.63 -9.16
C GLU A 297 -23.32 -26.93 -8.06
N GLY A 298 -24.46 -26.36 -8.45
CA GLY A 298 -25.36 -25.63 -7.54
C GLY A 298 -25.00 -24.17 -7.30
N ALA A 299 -23.96 -23.65 -7.98
CA ALA A 299 -23.69 -22.23 -8.02
C ALA A 299 -24.74 -21.48 -8.88
N VAL A 300 -24.93 -20.20 -8.60
CA VAL A 300 -25.71 -19.32 -9.50
C VAL A 300 -24.87 -19.12 -10.75
N ASP A 301 -25.38 -19.62 -11.88
CA ASP A 301 -24.73 -19.45 -13.17
C ASP A 301 -24.80 -17.97 -13.61
N PHE A 302 -23.65 -17.44 -14.03
CA PHE A 302 -23.52 -16.12 -14.63
C PHE A 302 -23.01 -16.33 -16.06
N PRO A 303 -23.90 -16.62 -17.01
CA PRO A 303 -23.50 -17.06 -18.33
C PRO A 303 -22.61 -16.03 -19.01
N PHE A 304 -21.51 -16.52 -19.58
CA PHE A 304 -20.64 -15.77 -20.47
C PHE A 304 -21.20 -15.94 -21.89
N GLU A 305 -21.90 -14.92 -22.41
CA GLU A 305 -22.30 -14.86 -23.82
C GLU A 305 -21.11 -14.58 -24.75
#